data_AF-A0A955XI65-F1
#
_entry.id   AF-A0A955XI65-F1
#
_cell.length_a   1.000
_cell.length_b   1.000
_cell.length_c   1.000
_cell.angle_alpha   90.00
_cell.angle_beta   90.00
_cell.angle_gamma   90.00
#
_symmetry.space_group_name_H-M   'P 1'
#
loop_
_entity.id
_entity.type
_entity.pdbx_description
1 polymer ?
#
loop_
_entity_poly.entity_id
_entity_poly.type
_entity_poly.pdbx_seq_one_letter_code
_entity_poly.pdbx_strand_id
1 'polypeptide(L)'
;AAEGVLAEVVKAACAEHAAEEQSHQDMLAERITQLGGKPDLDPTTAVERGHATYGTVGDLRAMIEEDLLAERIAIQTYREAIQGIGDSDPTTRRILETILAQEEEHADDLASLLNDPRLKDDGAAHAARR
;
A
#
# COMPACT_ATOMS: atom_id res chain seq x y z
N ALA A 1 12.88 23.46 -9.25
CA ALA A 1 11.61 24.12 -8.90
C ALA A 1 10.43 23.17 -9.13
N ALA A 2 10.17 22.71 -10.37
CA ALA A 2 9.10 21.75 -10.66
C ALA A 2 9.29 20.37 -9.96
N GLU A 3 10.52 19.84 -9.93
CA GLU A 3 10.85 18.60 -9.19
C GLU A 3 10.54 18.70 -7.69
N GLY A 4 10.84 19.85 -7.06
CA GLY A 4 10.56 20.05 -5.63
C GLY A 4 9.06 20.14 -5.33
N VAL A 5 8.26 20.69 -6.25
CA VAL A 5 6.79 20.72 -6.11
C VAL A 5 6.21 19.32 -6.26
N LEU A 6 6.68 18.54 -7.24
CA LEU A 6 6.21 17.16 -7.42
C LEU A 6 6.59 16.27 -6.23
N ALA A 7 7.81 16.42 -5.69
CA ALA A 7 8.24 15.70 -4.51
C ALA A 7 7.35 15.99 -3.29
N GLU A 8 6.91 17.23 -3.08
CA GLU A 8 5.97 17.55 -2.00
C GLU A 8 4.57 16.96 -2.24
N VAL A 9 4.11 16.86 -3.50
CA VAL A 9 2.84 16.18 -3.83
C VAL A 9 2.92 14.69 -3.52
N VAL A 10 3.98 14.01 -3.98
CA VAL A 10 4.18 12.57 -3.72
C VAL A 10 4.30 12.32 -2.21
N LYS A 11 5.07 13.15 -1.50
CA LYS A 11 5.20 13.05 -0.05
C LYS A 11 3.87 13.23 0.68
N ALA A 12 3.01 14.13 0.22
CA ALA A 12 1.70 14.33 0.81
C ALA A 12 0.80 13.10 0.58
N ALA A 13 0.79 12.55 -0.64
CA ALA A 13 0.05 11.34 -0.97
C ALA A 13 0.52 10.13 -0.14
N CYS A 14 1.84 9.86 -0.08
CA CYS A 14 2.36 8.77 0.75
C CYS A 14 2.05 8.95 2.24
N ALA A 15 2.00 10.18 2.75
CA ALA A 15 1.64 10.43 4.15
C ALA A 15 0.15 10.21 4.43
N GLU A 16 -0.71 10.47 3.44
CA GLU A 16 -2.14 10.16 3.49
C GLU A 16 -2.36 8.65 3.48
N HIS A 17 -1.79 7.94 2.49
CA HIS A 17 -1.89 6.48 2.39
C HIS A 17 -1.36 5.79 3.67
N ALA A 18 -0.20 6.21 4.18
CA ALA A 18 0.35 5.65 5.42
C ALA A 18 -0.58 5.81 6.64
N ALA A 19 -1.35 6.91 6.70
CA ALA A 19 -2.35 7.10 7.76
C ALA A 19 -3.56 6.18 7.56
N GLU A 20 -3.97 5.95 6.31
CA GLU A 20 -5.06 5.04 5.97
C GLU A 20 -4.68 3.58 6.19
N GLU A 21 -3.46 3.16 5.80
CA GLU A 21 -2.89 1.85 6.08
C GLU A 21 -2.86 1.55 7.58
N GLN A 22 -2.50 2.54 8.41
CA GLN A 22 -2.58 2.40 9.86
C GLN A 22 -4.03 2.21 10.33
N SER A 23 -4.98 2.95 9.75
CA SER A 23 -6.41 2.78 10.04
C SER A 23 -6.91 1.39 9.63
N HIS A 24 -6.44 0.84 8.50
CA HIS A 24 -6.77 -0.52 8.07
C HIS A 24 -6.28 -1.55 9.09
N GLN A 25 -5.03 -1.41 9.57
CA GLN A 25 -4.48 -2.27 10.62
C GLN A 25 -5.34 -2.22 11.89
N ASP A 26 -5.76 -1.03 12.30
CA ASP A 26 -6.59 -0.85 13.49
C ASP A 26 -7.97 -1.52 13.33
N MET A 27 -8.61 -1.37 12.17
CA MET A 27 -9.89 -2.03 11.85
C MET A 27 -9.76 -3.55 11.91
N LEU A 28 -8.68 -4.10 11.34
CA LEU A 28 -8.42 -5.54 11.34
C LEU A 28 -8.11 -6.07 12.75
N ALA A 29 -7.30 -5.34 13.52
CA ALA A 29 -6.95 -5.70 14.89
C ALA A 29 -8.17 -5.69 15.82
N GLU A 30 -9.03 -4.68 15.69
CA GLU A 30 -10.30 -4.63 16.39
C GLU A 30 -11.17 -5.83 15.98
N ARG A 31 -11.28 -6.11 14.68
CA ARG A 31 -12.11 -7.22 14.20
C ARG A 31 -11.64 -8.58 14.70
N ILE A 32 -10.33 -8.83 14.72
CA ILE A 32 -9.73 -10.04 15.29
C ILE A 32 -10.11 -10.18 16.77
N THR A 33 -10.06 -9.07 17.52
CA THR A 33 -10.43 -9.05 18.94
C THR A 33 -11.91 -9.34 19.15
N GLN A 34 -12.80 -8.77 18.33
CA GLN A 34 -14.25 -9.02 18.37
C GLN A 34 -14.59 -10.49 18.10
N LEU A 35 -13.78 -11.19 17.30
CA LEU A 35 -13.90 -12.62 17.03
C LEU A 35 -13.28 -13.51 18.13
N GLY A 36 -12.74 -12.91 19.20
CA GLY A 36 -12.08 -13.61 20.31
C GLY A 36 -10.62 -14.00 20.04
N GLY A 37 -10.05 -13.53 18.92
CA GLY A 37 -8.64 -13.70 18.59
C GLY A 37 -7.73 -12.71 19.32
N LYS A 38 -6.43 -12.81 19.05
CA LYS A 38 -5.41 -11.86 19.51
C LYS A 38 -4.64 -11.35 18.29
N PRO A 39 -4.74 -10.06 17.93
CA PRO A 39 -3.96 -9.53 16.82
C PRO A 39 -2.47 -9.56 17.18
N ASP A 40 -1.64 -9.96 16.21
CA ASP A 40 -0.19 -9.93 16.35
C ASP A 40 0.36 -8.65 15.71
N LEU A 41 0.70 -7.70 16.58
CA LEU A 41 1.21 -6.37 16.25
C LEU A 41 2.74 -6.26 16.46
N ASP A 42 3.44 -7.37 16.64
CA ASP A 42 4.89 -7.35 16.77
C ASP A 42 5.53 -6.99 15.40
N PRO A 43 6.28 -5.88 15.30
CA PRO A 43 6.88 -5.48 14.03
C PRO A 43 7.89 -6.50 13.50
N THR A 44 8.49 -7.31 14.36
CA THR A 44 9.44 -8.35 13.95
C THR A 44 8.75 -9.50 13.23
N THR A 45 7.56 -9.90 13.69
CA THR A 45 6.76 -10.95 13.04
C THR A 45 5.96 -10.41 11.86
N ALA A 46 5.68 -9.11 11.81
CA ALA A 46 4.99 -8.47 10.70
C ALA A 46 5.77 -8.61 9.39
N VAL A 47 7.09 -8.37 9.41
CA VAL A 47 7.96 -8.50 8.22
C VAL A 47 8.00 -9.94 7.70
N GLU A 48 8.01 -10.93 8.60
CA GLU A 48 8.04 -12.36 8.21
C GLU A 48 6.72 -12.83 7.60
N ARG A 49 5.60 -12.16 7.92
CA ARG A 49 4.25 -12.50 7.47
C ARG A 49 3.73 -11.61 6.34
N GLY A 50 4.46 -10.53 6.02
CA GLY A 50 4.10 -9.60 4.97
C GLY A 50 4.20 -10.22 3.59
N HIS A 51 3.24 -9.90 2.71
CA HIS A 51 3.27 -10.31 1.31
C HIS A 51 4.10 -9.38 0.42
N ALA A 52 4.36 -8.15 0.90
CA ALA A 52 5.20 -7.17 0.24
C ALA A 52 6.61 -7.15 0.86
N THR A 53 7.62 -6.96 0.02
CA THR A 53 9.02 -6.83 0.48
C THR A 53 9.33 -5.40 0.88
N TYR A 54 10.15 -5.22 1.91
CA TYR A 54 10.71 -3.91 2.24
C TYR A 54 11.87 -3.57 1.29
N GLY A 55 11.75 -2.46 0.56
CA GLY A 55 12.76 -1.99 -0.38
C GLY A 55 13.38 -0.65 0.02
N THR A 56 14.56 -0.38 -0.53
CA THR A 56 15.18 0.95 -0.47
C THR A 56 15.56 1.33 -1.89
N VAL A 57 14.84 2.30 -2.43
CA VAL A 57 15.05 2.80 -3.79
C VAL A 57 15.65 4.19 -3.76
N GLY A 58 16.40 4.52 -4.81
CA GLY A 58 17.26 5.70 -4.85
C GLY A 58 16.66 6.92 -5.53
N ASP A 59 15.52 6.79 -6.21
CA ASP A 59 14.86 7.87 -6.96
C ASP A 59 13.34 7.84 -6.81
N LEU A 60 12.70 8.99 -7.10
CA LEU A 60 11.28 9.22 -6.83
C LEU A 60 10.37 8.33 -7.69
N ARG A 61 10.76 8.04 -8.95
CA ARG A 61 9.99 7.14 -9.82
C ARG A 61 10.00 5.73 -9.23
N ALA A 62 11.17 5.23 -8.85
CA ALA A 62 11.31 3.91 -8.25
C ALA A 62 10.52 3.80 -6.93
N MET A 63 10.43 4.86 -6.12
CA MET A 63 9.57 4.88 -4.91
C MET A 63 8.10 4.66 -5.26
N ILE A 64 7.56 5.43 -6.21
CA ILE A 64 6.15 5.32 -6.60
C ILE A 64 5.87 3.96 -7.26
N GLU A 65 6.82 3.40 -8.01
CA GLU A 65 6.71 2.05 -8.59
C GLU A 65 6.70 0.95 -7.53
N GLU A 66 7.48 1.10 -6.45
CA GLU A 66 7.50 0.18 -5.32
C GLU A 66 6.19 0.23 -4.53
N ASP A 67 5.71 1.43 -4.20
CA ASP A 67 4.42 1.62 -3.52
C ASP A 67 3.28 1.03 -4.37
N LEU A 68 3.25 1.31 -5.68
CA LEU A 68 2.22 0.75 -6.57
C LEU A 68 2.26 -0.79 -6.63
N LEU A 69 3.45 -1.39 -6.53
CA LEU A 69 3.58 -2.84 -6.45
C LEU A 69 3.01 -3.35 -5.12
N ALA A 70 3.29 -2.67 -4.01
CA ALA A 70 2.74 -3.01 -2.70
C ALA A 70 1.20 -2.94 -2.70
N GLU A 71 0.61 -1.89 -3.26
CA GLU A 71 -0.85 -1.76 -3.36
C GLU A 71 -1.47 -2.89 -4.17
N ARG A 72 -0.85 -3.28 -5.30
CA ARG A 72 -1.34 -4.40 -6.12
C ARG A 72 -1.29 -5.73 -5.38
N ILE A 73 -0.29 -5.94 -4.54
CA ILE A 73 -0.19 -7.12 -3.68
C ILE A 73 -1.28 -7.07 -2.59
N ALA A 74 -1.54 -5.92 -1.99
CA ALA A 74 -2.60 -5.72 -1.00
C ALA A 74 -3.99 -5.99 -1.61
N ILE A 75 -4.29 -5.40 -2.78
CA ILE A 75 -5.52 -5.62 -3.56
C ILE A 75 -5.76 -7.12 -3.79
N GLN A 76 -4.74 -7.85 -4.26
CA GLN A 76 -4.87 -9.28 -4.50
C GLN A 76 -5.13 -10.05 -3.19
N THR A 77 -4.41 -9.70 -2.12
CA THR A 77 -4.57 -10.31 -0.80
C THR A 77 -5.97 -10.11 -0.24
N TYR A 78 -6.53 -8.90 -0.33
CA TYR A 78 -7.88 -8.61 0.15
C TYR A 78 -8.96 -9.28 -0.70
N ARG A 79 -8.80 -9.33 -2.04
CA ARG A 79 -9.72 -10.07 -2.92
C ARG A 79 -9.77 -11.56 -2.57
N GLU A 80 -8.61 -12.18 -2.33
CA GLU A 80 -8.54 -13.58 -1.89
C GLU A 80 -9.19 -13.78 -0.52
N ALA A 81 -8.94 -12.89 0.44
CA ALA A 81 -9.55 -12.95 1.76
C ALA A 81 -11.08 -12.80 1.70
N ILE A 82 -11.60 -11.84 0.92
CA ILE A 82 -13.04 -11.65 0.68
C ILE A 82 -13.66 -12.92 0.09
N GLN A 83 -13.02 -13.51 -0.92
CA GLN A 83 -13.50 -14.77 -1.51
C GLN A 83 -13.49 -15.91 -0.49
N GLY A 84 -12.45 -16.00 0.35
CA GLY A 84 -12.32 -17.02 1.39
C GLY A 84 -13.37 -16.90 2.49
N ILE A 85 -13.73 -15.68 2.90
CA ILE A 85 -14.80 -15.44 3.88
C ILE A 85 -16.18 -15.76 3.28
N GLY A 86 -16.42 -15.38 2.02
CA GLY A 86 -17.69 -15.59 1.34
C GLY A 86 -18.86 -14.99 2.14
N ASP A 87 -19.89 -15.79 2.41
CA ASP A 87 -21.08 -15.36 3.18
C ASP A 87 -21.02 -15.72 4.67
N SER A 88 -19.90 -16.30 5.14
CA SER A 88 -19.81 -16.83 6.51
C SER A 88 -19.71 -15.73 7.58
N ASP A 89 -19.11 -14.59 7.24
CA ASP A 89 -18.98 -13.44 8.13
C ASP A 89 -19.16 -12.12 7.34
N PRO A 90 -20.39 -11.61 7.25
CA PRO A 90 -20.68 -10.40 6.48
C PRO A 90 -20.02 -9.14 7.08
N THR A 91 -19.74 -9.13 8.38
CA THR A 91 -19.10 -7.98 9.03
C THR A 91 -17.63 -7.92 8.66
N THR A 92 -16.91 -9.04 8.73
CA THR A 92 -15.51 -9.09 8.29
C THR A 92 -15.42 -8.84 6.78
N ARG A 93 -16.30 -9.45 5.97
CA ARG A 93 -16.31 -9.19 4.53
C ARG A 93 -16.43 -7.70 4.22
N ARG A 94 -17.38 -6.99 4.84
CA ARG A 94 -17.58 -5.55 4.62
C ARG A 94 -16.34 -4.73 5.00
N ILE A 95 -15.65 -5.09 6.08
CA ILE A 95 -14.39 -4.42 6.48
C ILE A 95 -13.34 -4.60 5.40
N LEU A 96 -13.15 -5.82 4.90
CA LEU A 96 -12.18 -6.09 3.83
C LEU A 96 -12.56 -5.40 2.52
N GLU A 97 -13.84 -5.33 2.18
CA GLU A 97 -14.34 -4.60 1.00
C GLU A 97 -14.08 -3.08 1.12
N THR A 98 -14.23 -2.51 2.31
CA THR A 98 -13.85 -1.10 2.56
C THR A 98 -12.36 -0.88 2.33
N ILE A 99 -11.51 -1.73 2.90
CA ILE A 99 -10.06 -1.61 2.75
C ILE A 99 -9.67 -1.79 1.28
N LEU A 100 -10.18 -2.83 0.61
CA LEU A 100 -9.94 -3.07 -0.81
C LEU A 100 -10.26 -1.84 -1.68
N ALA A 101 -11.37 -1.16 -1.40
CA ALA A 101 -11.74 0.04 -2.16
C ALA A 101 -10.72 1.18 -2.00
N GLN A 102 -10.14 1.35 -0.80
CA GLN A 102 -9.07 2.33 -0.57
C GLN A 102 -7.78 1.93 -1.27
N GLU A 103 -7.36 0.65 -1.21
CA GLU A 103 -6.15 0.22 -1.91
C GLU A 103 -6.28 0.36 -3.45
N GLU A 104 -7.49 0.16 -4.00
CA GLU A 104 -7.77 0.42 -5.42
C GLU A 104 -7.64 1.91 -5.76
N GLU A 105 -8.09 2.81 -4.88
CA GLU A 105 -7.91 4.27 -5.02
C GLU A 105 -6.42 4.65 -4.94
N HIS A 106 -5.69 4.14 -3.94
CA HIS A 106 -4.25 4.36 -3.80
C HIS A 106 -3.48 3.93 -5.06
N ALA A 107 -3.80 2.75 -5.61
CA ALA A 107 -3.15 2.24 -6.80
C ALA A 107 -3.42 3.12 -8.04
N ASP A 108 -4.62 3.68 -8.17
CA ASP A 108 -4.98 4.59 -9.25
C ASP A 108 -4.27 5.96 -9.10
N ASP A 109 -4.13 6.47 -7.88
CA ASP A 109 -3.41 7.69 -7.57
C ASP A 109 -1.91 7.56 -7.88
N LEU A 110 -1.28 6.47 -7.43
CA LEU A 110 0.13 6.18 -7.72
C LEU A 110 0.36 5.97 -9.22
N ALA A 111 -0.53 5.25 -9.90
CA ALA A 111 -0.47 5.09 -11.36
C ALA A 111 -0.61 6.45 -12.08
N SER A 112 -1.44 7.36 -11.57
CA SER A 112 -1.58 8.71 -12.11
C SER A 112 -0.30 9.53 -11.92
N LEU A 113 0.35 9.43 -10.76
CA LEU A 113 1.64 10.08 -10.49
C LEU A 113 2.74 9.58 -11.42
N LEU A 114 2.79 8.28 -11.74
CA LEU A 114 3.76 7.71 -12.69
C LEU A 114 3.59 8.21 -14.13
N ASN A 115 2.39 8.66 -14.48
CA ASN A 115 2.06 9.21 -15.79
C ASN A 115 2.20 10.74 -15.85
N ASP A 116 2.56 11.41 -14.74
CA ASP A 116 2.75 12.85 -14.72
C ASP A 116 4.00 13.24 -15.54
N PRO A 117 3.88 14.11 -16.56
CA PRO A 117 5.00 14.49 -17.41
C PRO A 117 6.10 15.27 -16.68
N ARG A 118 5.85 15.73 -15.46
CA ARG A 118 6.84 16.38 -14.58
C ARG A 118 7.71 15.37 -13.85
N LEU A 119 7.28 14.11 -13.75
CA LEU A 119 8.10 13.01 -13.24
C LEU A 119 9.11 12.63 -14.32
N LYS A 120 10.37 13.00 -14.13
CA LYS A 120 11.43 12.66 -15.08
C LYS A 120 11.75 11.17 -15.01
N ASP A 121 12.05 10.58 -16.16
CA ASP A 121 12.83 9.34 -16.20
C ASP A 121 14.26 9.65 -15.78
N ASP A 122 14.55 9.49 -14.49
CA ASP A 122 15.93 9.54 -13.98
C ASP A 122 16.74 8.27 -14.32
N GLY A 123 16.18 7.39 -15.18
CA GLY A 123 16.73 6.12 -15.66
C GLY A 123 18.12 6.20 -16.31
N ALA A 124 18.70 7.40 -16.49
CA ALA A 124 20.09 7.56 -16.88
C ALA A 124 21.11 7.23 -15.78
N ALA A 125 20.71 7.21 -14.50
CA ALA A 125 21.65 6.92 -13.40
C ALA A 125 21.90 5.41 -13.17
N HIS A 126 20.98 4.54 -13.59
CA HIS A 126 21.10 3.10 -13.33
C HIS A 126 22.04 2.38 -14.33
N ALA A 127 22.29 2.95 -15.52
CA ALA A 127 23.17 2.37 -16.54
C ALA A 127 24.67 2.59 -16.27
N ALA A 128 25.04 3.45 -15.31
CA ALA A 128 26.45 3.79 -15.02
C ALA A 128 27.04 3.06 -13.79
N ARG A 129 26.30 2.13 -13.17
CA ARG A 129 26.72 1.40 -11.96
C ARG A 129 26.62 -0.13 -12.09
N ARG A 130 27.01 -0.68 -13.26
CA ARG A 130 27.37 -2.09 -13.41
C ARG A 130 28.73 -2.22 -14.06
#